data_AF-U1P716-F1
#
_entry.id   AF-U1P716-F1
#
_cell.length_a   1.000
_cell.length_b   1.000
_cell.length_c   1.000
_cell.angle_alpha   90.00
_cell.angle_beta   90.00
_cell.angle_gamma   90.00
#
_symmetry.space_group_name_H-M   'P 1'
#
loop_
_entity.id
_entity.type
_entity.pdbx_description
1 polymer ?
#
loop_
_entity_poly.entity_id
_entity_poly.type
_entity_poly.pdbx_seq_one_letter_code
_entity_poly.pdbx_strand_id
1 'polypeptide(L)'
;MPRARRSPTWANNEADDDAAALFEDVADEEADHYETVAAELDEPPRADDGDLPAIQSVLRGLDDTVERVGGLIGRCLVAKKSKKQYTGYFTGEADPQTASLFRGLGNDVEEQINAAADLVEGVCESDDDRKRAQAAASEAIQAAYDEYTESLESMGVNPKPVC
;
A
#
# COMPACT_ATOMS: atom_id res chain seq x y z
N MET A 1 -24.38 -3.76 -15.72
CA MET A 1 -24.16 -3.49 -14.28
C MET A 1 -23.80 -2.03 -14.13
N PRO A 2 -24.49 -1.26 -13.27
CA PRO A 2 -24.18 0.15 -13.10
C PRO A 2 -22.83 0.25 -12.37
N ARG A 3 -21.83 0.83 -13.04
CA ARG A 3 -20.52 1.12 -12.45
C ARG A 3 -20.72 1.90 -11.16
N ALA A 4 -20.30 1.34 -10.03
CA ALA A 4 -20.15 2.08 -8.79
C ALA A 4 -19.35 3.36 -9.10
N ARG A 5 -19.76 4.49 -8.52
CA ARG A 5 -19.13 5.80 -8.73
C ARG A 5 -17.63 5.69 -8.42
N ARG A 6 -16.76 5.58 -9.43
CA ARG A 6 -15.32 5.75 -9.25
C ARG A 6 -15.12 7.20 -8.82
N SER A 7 -14.74 7.40 -7.55
CA SER A 7 -14.12 8.66 -7.13
C SER A 7 -12.93 8.94 -8.07
N PRO A 8 -12.61 10.21 -8.39
CA PRO A 8 -11.37 10.52 -9.10
C PRO A 8 -10.20 9.85 -8.36
N THR A 9 -9.42 9.05 -9.07
CA THR A 9 -8.16 8.51 -8.55
C THR A 9 -7.15 9.65 -8.47
N TRP A 10 -6.11 9.50 -7.64
CA TRP A 10 -5.05 10.50 -7.56
C TRP A 10 -4.51 10.85 -8.95
N ALA A 11 -4.16 9.85 -9.78
CA ALA A 11 -3.69 10.06 -11.16
C ALA A 11 -4.62 10.95 -12.02
N ASN A 12 -5.95 10.87 -11.85
CA ASN A 12 -6.90 11.68 -12.63
C ASN A 12 -7.13 13.09 -12.06
N ASN A 13 -6.67 13.37 -10.84
CA ASN A 13 -6.87 14.62 -10.12
C ASN A 13 -5.55 15.11 -9.51
N GLU A 14 -4.46 14.85 -10.21
CA GLU A 14 -3.12 15.30 -9.85
C GLU A 14 -2.70 16.42 -10.80
N ALA A 15 -2.05 17.44 -10.25
CA ALA A 15 -1.60 18.61 -11.01
C ALA A 15 -0.17 18.44 -11.51
N ASP A 16 0.61 17.61 -10.82
CA ASP A 16 1.97 17.25 -11.19
C ASP A 16 1.97 16.01 -12.10
N ASP A 17 2.45 16.16 -13.34
CA ASP A 17 2.39 15.10 -14.36
C ASP A 17 3.23 13.87 -13.98
N ASP A 18 4.38 14.07 -13.32
CA ASP A 18 5.27 12.97 -12.89
C ASP A 18 4.63 12.19 -11.73
N ALA A 19 3.98 12.89 -10.79
CA ALA A 19 3.20 12.26 -9.74
C ALA A 19 1.98 11.51 -10.28
N ALA A 20 1.26 12.10 -11.25
CA ALA A 20 0.12 11.45 -11.90
C ALA A 20 0.53 10.13 -12.55
N ALA A 21 1.64 10.13 -13.29
CA ALA A 21 2.19 8.95 -13.95
C ALA A 21 2.59 7.87 -12.93
N LEU A 22 3.32 8.23 -11.87
CA LEU A 22 3.70 7.28 -10.82
C LEU A 22 2.46 6.65 -10.15
N PHE A 23 1.42 7.44 -9.86
CA PHE A 23 0.20 6.92 -9.26
C PHE A 23 -0.57 5.98 -10.17
N GLU A 24 -0.53 6.20 -11.49
CA GLU A 24 -1.10 5.28 -12.48
C GLU A 24 -0.29 3.98 -12.55
N ASP A 25 1.03 4.07 -12.67
CA ASP A 25 1.93 2.91 -12.74
C ASP A 25 1.78 2.00 -11.51
N VAL A 26 1.78 2.58 -10.31
CA VAL A 26 1.59 1.79 -9.08
C VAL A 26 0.18 1.20 -8.99
N ALA A 27 -0.84 1.89 -9.51
CA ALA A 27 -2.20 1.36 -9.51
C ALA A 27 -2.35 0.16 -10.44
N ASP A 28 -1.71 0.21 -11.62
CA ASP A 28 -1.70 -0.87 -12.59
C ASP A 28 -0.90 -2.07 -12.06
N GLU A 29 0.29 -1.84 -11.49
CA GLU A 29 1.10 -2.91 -10.92
C GLU A 29 0.40 -3.60 -9.72
N GLU A 30 -0.30 -2.84 -8.86
CA GLU A 30 -1.05 -3.44 -7.77
C GLU A 30 -2.32 -4.18 -8.26
N ALA A 31 -2.87 -3.80 -9.41
CA ALA A 31 -3.91 -4.60 -10.07
C ALA A 31 -3.34 -5.93 -10.58
N ASP A 32 -2.17 -5.91 -11.20
CA ASP A 32 -1.46 -7.13 -11.64
C ASP A 32 -1.07 -8.03 -10.46
N HIS A 33 -0.64 -7.44 -9.34
CA HIS A 33 -0.38 -8.19 -8.09
C HIS A 33 -1.64 -8.88 -7.57
N TYR A 34 -2.78 -8.17 -7.57
CA TYR A 34 -4.06 -8.75 -7.20
C TYR A 34 -4.44 -9.90 -8.13
N GLU A 35 -4.35 -9.73 -9.45
CA GLU A 35 -4.66 -10.78 -10.42
C GLU A 35 -3.76 -12.01 -10.25
N THR A 36 -2.46 -11.78 -10.02
CA THR A 36 -1.47 -12.83 -9.75
C THR A 36 -1.82 -13.64 -8.50
N VAL A 37 -2.16 -12.98 -7.39
CA VAL A 37 -2.55 -13.68 -6.15
C VAL A 37 -3.91 -14.35 -6.30
N ALA A 38 -4.87 -13.69 -6.96
CA ALA A 38 -6.20 -14.23 -7.18
C ALA A 38 -6.18 -15.51 -8.01
N ALA A 39 -5.24 -15.63 -8.96
CA ALA A 39 -5.06 -16.83 -9.78
C ALA A 39 -4.62 -18.07 -8.96
N GLU A 40 -4.07 -17.88 -7.77
CA GLU A 40 -3.68 -18.96 -6.84
C GLU A 40 -4.84 -19.42 -5.94
N LEU A 41 -6.00 -18.77 -6.00
CA LEU A 41 -7.15 -19.04 -5.14
C LEU A 41 -8.31 -19.67 -5.93
N ASP A 42 -8.91 -20.73 -5.39
CA ASP A 42 -10.12 -21.34 -5.95
C ASP A 42 -11.32 -20.36 -5.92
N GLU A 43 -11.40 -19.55 -4.86
CA GLU A 43 -12.43 -18.52 -4.65
C GLU A 43 -11.77 -17.18 -4.29
N PRO A 44 -11.34 -16.37 -5.28
CA PRO A 44 -10.68 -15.11 -5.02
C PRO A 44 -11.66 -14.04 -4.49
N PRO A 45 -11.23 -13.20 -3.53
CA PRO A 45 -12.06 -12.11 -3.00
C PRO A 45 -12.25 -11.02 -4.06
N ARG A 46 -13.41 -10.38 -4.09
CA ARG A 46 -13.70 -9.22 -4.94
C ARG A 46 -13.32 -7.92 -4.25
N ALA A 47 -13.03 -6.88 -5.04
CA ALA A 47 -12.63 -5.58 -4.52
C ALA A 47 -13.70 -4.90 -3.62
N ASP A 48 -14.96 -5.33 -3.71
CA ASP A 48 -16.08 -4.88 -2.89
C ASP A 48 -16.44 -5.84 -1.73
N ASP A 49 -15.64 -6.90 -1.53
CA ASP A 49 -15.81 -7.81 -0.40
C ASP A 49 -15.15 -7.21 0.85
N GLY A 50 -15.97 -6.77 1.81
CA GLY A 50 -15.53 -6.31 3.14
C GLY A 50 -15.48 -4.80 3.33
N ASP A 51 -15.00 -4.39 4.50
CA ASP A 51 -14.80 -2.99 4.84
C ASP A 51 -13.53 -2.43 4.20
N LEU A 52 -13.54 -1.14 3.87
CA LEU A 52 -12.38 -0.46 3.32
C LEU A 52 -11.25 -0.45 4.37
N PRO A 53 -10.05 -0.98 4.06
CA PRO A 53 -8.94 -1.01 5.02
C PRO A 53 -8.63 0.39 5.57
N ALA A 54 -8.29 0.50 6.86
CA ALA A 54 -8.06 1.79 7.52
C ALA A 54 -7.04 2.67 6.77
N ILE A 55 -5.96 2.08 6.27
CA ILE A 55 -4.96 2.77 5.44
C ILE A 55 -5.56 3.37 4.18
N GLN A 56 -6.50 2.69 3.52
CA GLN A 56 -7.15 3.22 2.31
C GLN A 56 -8.05 4.42 2.62
N SER A 57 -8.62 4.49 3.83
CA SER A 57 -9.36 5.66 4.29
C SER A 57 -8.44 6.88 4.45
N VAL A 58 -7.24 6.69 5.03
CA VAL A 58 -6.22 7.75 5.13
C VAL A 58 -5.82 8.24 3.74
N LEU A 59 -5.40 7.33 2.85
CA LEU A 59 -4.92 7.69 1.51
C LEU A 59 -5.99 8.46 0.71
N ARG A 60 -7.25 8.04 0.77
CA ARG A 60 -8.34 8.73 0.05
C ARG A 60 -8.66 10.13 0.60
N GLY A 61 -8.16 10.46 1.79
CA GLY A 61 -8.27 11.79 2.38
C GLY A 61 -7.13 12.75 2.02
N LEU A 62 -6.08 12.29 1.32
CA LEU A 62 -4.94 13.13 0.94
C LEU A 62 -5.22 13.88 -0.36
N ASP A 63 -5.07 15.20 -0.30
CA ASP A 63 -5.45 16.11 -1.40
C ASP A 63 -4.24 16.71 -2.14
N ASP A 64 -3.13 16.96 -1.44
CA ASP A 64 -1.93 17.61 -2.00
C ASP A 64 -0.91 16.59 -2.51
N THR A 65 -0.17 16.94 -3.57
CA THR A 65 0.83 16.07 -4.21
C THR A 65 1.85 15.56 -3.19
N VAL A 66 2.41 16.45 -2.36
CA VAL A 66 3.42 16.11 -1.33
C VAL A 66 2.88 15.09 -0.34
N GLU A 67 1.63 15.27 0.11
CA GLU A 67 0.98 14.37 1.04
C GLU A 67 0.69 13.01 0.38
N ARG A 68 0.19 13.00 -0.85
CA ARG A 68 -0.11 11.78 -1.60
C ARG A 68 1.13 10.93 -1.86
N VAL A 69 2.24 11.54 -2.27
CA VAL A 69 3.52 10.83 -2.46
C VAL A 69 4.03 10.29 -1.11
N GLY A 70 3.93 11.07 -0.04
CA GLY A 70 4.22 10.58 1.31
C GLY A 70 3.36 9.38 1.72
N GLY A 71 2.05 9.48 1.55
CA GLY A 71 1.09 8.41 1.82
C GLY A 71 1.36 7.16 0.99
N LEU A 72 1.74 7.31 -0.28
CA LEU A 72 2.16 6.21 -1.15
C LEU A 72 3.37 5.46 -0.56
N ILE A 73 4.42 6.18 -0.13
CA ILE A 73 5.57 5.57 0.54
C ILE A 73 5.12 4.78 1.77
N GLY A 74 4.24 5.37 2.60
CA GLY A 74 3.67 4.69 3.77
C GLY A 74 2.98 3.38 3.39
N ARG A 75 2.11 3.40 2.37
CA ARG A 75 1.41 2.22 1.83
C ARG A 75 2.39 1.16 1.33
N CYS A 76 3.40 1.54 0.55
CA CYS A 76 4.38 0.59 0.01
C CYS A 76 5.24 -0.02 1.12
N LEU A 77 5.59 0.72 2.17
CA LEU A 77 6.30 0.19 3.34
C LEU A 77 5.48 -0.87 4.09
N VAL A 78 4.19 -0.61 4.33
CA VAL A 78 3.26 -1.59 4.92
C VAL A 78 3.17 -2.82 4.03
N ALA A 79 2.96 -2.63 2.72
CA ALA A 79 2.87 -3.71 1.75
C ALA A 79 4.14 -4.57 1.75
N LYS A 80 5.33 -3.96 1.69
CA LYS A 80 6.63 -4.68 1.74
C LYS A 80 6.76 -5.51 3.01
N LYS A 81 6.30 -4.99 4.14
CA LYS A 81 6.29 -5.73 5.40
C LYS A 81 5.37 -6.94 5.35
N SER A 82 4.15 -6.80 4.81
CA SER A 82 3.20 -7.90 4.64
C SER A 82 3.72 -8.97 3.68
N LYS A 83 4.23 -8.59 2.50
CA LYS A 83 4.84 -9.50 1.53
C LYS A 83 6.00 -10.31 2.15
N LYS A 84 6.83 -9.68 3.01
CA LYS A 84 7.87 -10.36 3.78
C LYS A 84 7.32 -11.37 4.79
N GLN A 85 6.23 -11.03 5.48
CA GLN A 85 5.57 -11.96 6.41
C GLN A 85 5.03 -13.20 5.68
N TYR A 86 4.33 -13.02 4.56
CA TYR A 86 3.83 -14.13 3.74
C TYR A 86 4.96 -15.00 3.20
N THR A 87 6.03 -14.40 2.70
CA THR A 87 7.23 -15.14 2.27
C THR A 87 7.76 -16.05 3.38
N GLY A 88 7.84 -15.54 4.62
CA GLY A 88 8.26 -16.31 5.78
C GLY A 88 7.29 -17.44 6.15
N TYR A 89 5.99 -17.16 6.12
CA TYR A 89 4.93 -18.15 6.37
C TYR A 89 5.03 -19.33 5.40
N PHE A 90 4.99 -19.07 4.09
CA PHE A 90 5.03 -20.15 3.08
C PHE A 90 6.38 -20.88 3.04
N THR A 91 7.48 -20.21 3.41
CA THR A 91 8.77 -20.90 3.63
C THR A 91 8.66 -21.92 4.78
N GLY A 92 7.97 -21.57 5.86
CA GLY A 92 7.73 -22.46 7.01
C GLY A 92 6.82 -23.64 6.67
N GLU A 93 5.82 -23.42 5.81
CA GLU A 93 4.89 -24.44 5.32
C GLU A 93 5.48 -25.36 4.23
N ALA A 94 6.77 -25.19 3.89
CA ALA A 94 7.44 -25.89 2.81
C ALA A 94 6.76 -25.71 1.43
N ASP A 95 6.21 -24.52 1.19
CA ASP A 95 5.68 -24.07 -0.10
C ASP A 95 6.63 -23.03 -0.73
N PRO A 96 7.70 -23.47 -1.40
CA PRO A 96 8.69 -22.57 -1.99
C PRO A 96 8.15 -21.79 -3.19
N GLN A 97 7.09 -22.27 -3.86
CA GLN A 97 6.53 -21.62 -5.04
C GLN A 97 5.78 -20.36 -4.62
N THR A 98 4.85 -20.49 -3.67
CA THR A 98 4.11 -19.35 -3.12
C THR A 98 5.02 -18.39 -2.38
N ALA A 99 6.03 -18.90 -1.66
CA ALA A 99 7.04 -18.05 -1.05
C ALA A 99 7.85 -17.24 -2.09
N SER A 100 8.13 -17.81 -3.26
CA SER A 100 8.82 -17.09 -4.34
C SER A 100 7.92 -16.05 -4.99
N LEU A 101 6.63 -16.33 -5.13
CA LEU A 101 5.63 -15.38 -5.63
C LEU A 101 5.64 -14.12 -4.75
N PHE A 102 5.43 -14.25 -3.43
CA PHE A 102 5.41 -13.09 -2.52
C PHE A 102 6.76 -12.36 -2.44
N ARG A 103 7.88 -13.06 -2.69
CA ARG A 103 9.18 -12.41 -2.81
C ARG A 103 9.26 -11.53 -4.07
N GLY A 104 8.73 -12.01 -5.20
CA GLY A 104 8.62 -11.24 -6.44
C GLY A 104 7.81 -9.96 -6.21
N LEU A 105 6.57 -10.09 -5.70
CA LEU A 105 5.72 -8.94 -5.38
C LEU A 105 6.36 -7.98 -4.36
N GLY A 106 7.26 -8.47 -3.51
CA GLY A 106 8.01 -7.63 -2.56
C GLY A 106 9.13 -6.80 -3.22
N ASN A 107 9.72 -7.30 -4.32
CA ASN A 107 10.72 -6.58 -5.10
C ASN A 107 10.06 -5.46 -5.91
N ASP A 108 8.94 -5.77 -6.55
CA ASP A 108 8.07 -4.81 -7.25
C ASP A 108 7.73 -3.61 -6.33
N VAL A 109 7.25 -3.88 -5.11
CA VAL A 109 6.98 -2.83 -4.11
C VAL A 109 8.26 -2.05 -3.70
N GLU A 110 9.43 -2.68 -3.71
CA GLU A 110 10.69 -1.98 -3.45
C GLU A 110 11.04 -1.00 -4.58
N GLU A 111 10.76 -1.36 -5.83
CA GLU A 111 10.89 -0.45 -6.98
C GLU A 111 9.92 0.74 -6.86
N GLN A 112 8.67 0.50 -6.45
CA GLN A 112 7.70 1.57 -6.16
C GLN A 112 8.17 2.53 -5.06
N ILE A 113 8.78 2.01 -3.98
CA ILE A 113 9.33 2.85 -2.90
C ILE A 113 10.44 3.75 -3.43
N ASN A 114 11.32 3.21 -4.27
CA ASN A 114 12.42 3.99 -4.85
C ASN A 114 11.88 5.09 -5.77
N ALA A 115 10.94 4.77 -6.66
CA ALA A 115 10.33 5.75 -7.56
C ALA A 115 9.59 6.86 -6.79
N ALA A 116 8.86 6.50 -5.72
CA ALA A 116 8.19 7.48 -4.87
C ALA A 116 9.20 8.34 -4.08
N ALA A 117 10.32 7.77 -3.62
CA ALA A 117 11.37 8.52 -2.95
C ALA A 117 12.05 9.53 -3.90
N ASP A 118 12.34 9.13 -5.14
CA ASP A 118 12.87 10.03 -6.17
C ASP A 118 11.88 11.16 -6.46
N LEU A 119 10.57 10.86 -6.51
CA LEU A 119 9.54 11.88 -6.69
C LEU A 119 9.46 12.86 -5.50
N VAL A 120 9.63 12.39 -4.25
CA VAL A 120 9.73 13.28 -3.07
C VAL A 120 10.85 14.30 -3.25
N GLU A 121 11.99 13.91 -3.82
CA GLU A 121 13.09 14.85 -4.09
C GLU A 121 12.71 15.92 -5.13
N GLY A 122 11.84 15.57 -6.09
CA GLY A 122 11.34 16.48 -7.12
C GLY A 122 10.25 17.44 -6.63
N VAL A 123 9.28 16.96 -5.84
CA VAL A 123 8.09 17.75 -5.45
C VAL A 123 8.24 18.50 -4.13
N CYS A 124 9.18 18.10 -3.26
CA CYS A 124 9.42 18.80 -2.00
C CYS A 124 10.46 19.92 -2.15
N GLU A 125 9.99 21.17 -2.16
CA GLU A 125 10.84 22.36 -2.28
C GLU A 125 11.48 22.77 -0.94
N SER A 126 10.92 22.30 0.18
CA SER A 126 11.34 22.71 1.52
C SER A 126 11.39 21.55 2.53
N ASP A 127 12.03 21.80 3.67
CA ASP A 127 12.00 20.88 4.81
C ASP A 127 10.57 20.69 5.35
N ASP A 128 9.71 21.68 5.21
CA ASP A 128 8.32 21.59 5.65
C ASP A 128 7.50 20.68 4.73
N ASP A 129 7.77 20.68 3.42
CA ASP A 129 7.18 19.70 2.49
C ASP A 129 7.62 18.28 2.85
N ARG A 130 8.91 18.07 3.13
CA ARG A 130 9.44 16.78 3.56
C ARG A 130 8.77 16.29 4.85
N LYS A 131 8.52 17.18 5.81
CA LYS A 131 7.78 16.84 7.05
C LYS A 131 6.33 16.48 6.76
N ARG A 132 5.66 17.17 5.82
CA ARG A 132 4.27 16.85 5.43
C ARG A 132 4.19 15.47 4.76
N ALA A 133 5.09 15.17 3.82
CA ALA A 133 5.18 13.85 3.21
C ALA A 133 5.45 12.76 4.27
N GLN A 134 6.38 13.00 5.19
CA GLN A 134 6.68 12.06 6.29
C GLN A 134 5.46 11.86 7.21
N ALA A 135 4.73 12.93 7.53
CA ALA A 135 3.54 12.86 8.37
C ALA A 135 2.44 12.01 7.70
N ALA A 136 2.17 12.24 6.42
CA ALA A 136 1.21 11.45 5.65
C ALA A 136 1.62 9.96 5.56
N ALA A 137 2.91 9.68 5.34
CA ALA A 137 3.44 8.31 5.38
C ALA A 137 3.22 7.63 6.74
N SER A 138 3.51 8.37 7.82
CA SER A 138 3.38 7.87 9.19
C SER A 138 1.92 7.62 9.57
N GLU A 139 1.01 8.50 9.16
CA GLU A 139 -0.43 8.34 9.38
C GLU A 139 -0.97 7.09 8.67
N ALA A 140 -0.58 6.87 7.42
CA ALA A 140 -0.95 5.67 6.66
C ALA A 140 -0.44 4.38 7.32
N ILE A 141 0.81 4.38 7.79
CA ILE A 141 1.40 3.25 8.52
C ILE A 141 0.67 3.01 9.84
N GLN A 142 0.40 4.07 10.61
CA GLN A 142 -0.27 3.97 11.90
C GLN A 142 -1.68 3.39 11.75
N ALA A 143 -2.44 3.85 10.75
CA ALA A 143 -3.78 3.32 10.49
C ALA A 143 -3.76 1.81 10.17
N ALA A 144 -2.80 1.34 9.36
CA ALA A 144 -2.63 -0.09 9.11
C ALA A 144 -2.21 -0.86 10.36
N TYR A 145 -1.34 -0.28 11.19
CA TYR A 145 -0.88 -0.91 12.42
C TYR A 145 -2.00 -1.03 13.47
N ASP A 146 -2.82 0.00 13.63
CA ASP A 146 -3.95 0.01 14.55
C ASP A 146 -4.98 -1.06 14.14
N GLU A 147 -5.37 -1.11 12.86
CA GLU A 147 -6.26 -2.14 12.33
C GLU A 147 -5.71 -3.56 12.53
N TYR A 148 -4.40 -3.76 12.27
CA TYR A 148 -3.74 -5.04 12.53
C TYR A 148 -3.76 -5.43 14.01
N THR A 149 -3.51 -4.47 14.90
CA THR A 149 -3.49 -4.67 16.35
C THR A 149 -4.90 -5.02 16.86
N GLU A 150 -5.91 -4.26 16.45
CA GLU A 150 -7.31 -4.52 16.78
C GLU A 150 -7.76 -5.92 16.31
N SER A 151 -7.35 -6.33 15.11
CA SER A 151 -7.61 -7.68 14.58
C SER A 151 -6.98 -8.76 15.45
N LEU A 152 -5.71 -8.60 15.85
CA LEU A 152 -5.04 -9.53 16.77
C LEU A 152 -5.75 -9.62 18.14
N GLU A 153 -6.10 -8.48 18.71
CA GLU A 153 -6.81 -8.41 20.00
C GLU A 153 -8.16 -9.10 19.93
N SER A 154 -8.89 -8.94 18.81
CA SER A 154 -10.17 -9.62 18.57
C SER A 154 -10.04 -11.16 18.54
N MET A 155 -8.86 -11.66 18.15
CA MET A 155 -8.51 -13.09 18.15
C MET A 155 -7.93 -13.57 19.51
N GLY A 156 -7.92 -12.71 20.53
CA GLY A 156 -7.37 -13.02 21.85
C GLY A 156 -5.84 -13.04 21.89
N VAL A 157 -5.17 -12.54 20.86
CA VAL A 157 -3.73 -12.35 20.83
C VAL A 157 -3.43 -10.95 21.38
N ASN A 158 -2.59 -10.85 22.40
CA ASN A 158 -2.14 -9.56 22.92
C ASN A 158 -0.81 -9.18 22.24
N PRO A 159 -0.81 -8.35 21.18
CA PRO A 159 0.42 -7.94 20.53
C PRO A 159 1.28 -7.18 21.54
N LYS A 160 2.55 -7.59 21.68
CA LYS A 160 3.50 -6.76 22.43
C LYS A 160 3.61 -5.41 21.71
N PRO A 161 3.69 -4.29 22.44
CA PRO A 161 3.95 -3.00 21.79
C PRO A 161 5.28 -3.11 21.03
N VAL A 162 5.19 -3.03 19.71
CA VAL A 162 6.33 -2.93 18.80
C VAL A 162 6.16 -1.66 17.98
N CYS A 163 6.26 -0.54 18.67
CA CYS A 163 6.69 0.76 18.16
C CYS A 163 7.59 1.38 19.23
#